data_AF-A0A7W9HI66-F1
#
_entry.id   AF-A0A7W9HI66-F1
#
_cell.length_a   1.000
_cell.length_b   1.000
_cell.length_c   1.000
_cell.angle_alpha   90.00
_cell.angle_beta   90.00
_cell.angle_gamma   90.00
#
_symmetry.space_group_name_H-M   'P 1'
#
loop_
_entity.id
_entity.type
_entity.pdbx_description
1 polymer ?
#
loop_
_entity_poly.entity_id
_entity_poly.type
_entity_poly.pdbx_seq_one_letter_code
_entity_poly.pdbx_strand_id
1 'polypeptide(L)'
;MSKHGRLASLVAAASGFIFAVALLVVPTASAATLFGDDFEDGNSTGWSSSGGSWSVVADGTRAWRQSGTSTDAKALAGAVWTGQTAQVRVKPAAFNGSGRHVAVTARVQNTSNYYYLGLSNSGSVVLGKRVSGGHTTLASAPATVSVGTWYTLRLEVFGSTLRGFVDGAEVVTATDATFGSGKIGLATYYAAAAFDDVVVTDVPGTGGPTSTTSTTTTTLPPGSCTTSGSPQGFASVNAWGQNGTTGGAGGPTIEVDTAAEFLSAIAQIGPLNICVRGMIALPGPMHNVTSDKTIVGIGSTSGFTGGGLNIGLPPSNVTSPPADAVHNVIIRNLVFRNWADDAINVQMFSHHVWIDHNDLSNGYDGLIDIKRGSSYVTVSWNHAHHHSKNMLLGHDDSNGAQDVGRLKVTYHHNWFDATPQRNPRVRYGEPVHVYNNYYFYNTDVGVACQADAGCLVEGNYFENVEEPVSNNYAGPGGRCVARNNVLVGESGQPDCSGSVQEPRDYYAYTLTDPNTVKSVVTAGAGVGKIGG
;
A
#
# COMPACT_ATOMS: atom_id res chain seq x y z
N MET A 1 -55.47 -74.90 -1.49
CA MET A 1 -55.40 -74.71 -0.02
C MET A 1 -54.12 -73.96 0.32
N SER A 2 -54.28 -72.79 0.96
CA SER A 2 -53.38 -72.11 1.92
C SER A 2 -51.84 -72.12 1.78
N LYS A 3 -51.31 -70.92 1.48
CA LYS A 3 -50.28 -70.10 2.19
C LYS A 3 -48.78 -70.50 2.32
N HIS A 4 -48.00 -69.39 2.25
CA HIS A 4 -46.66 -69.07 2.81
C HIS A 4 -45.44 -69.42 1.92
N GLY A 5 -44.43 -68.56 1.70
CA GLY A 5 -44.15 -67.19 2.13
C GLY A 5 -42.70 -66.77 1.77
N ARG A 6 -42.49 -65.46 1.66
CA ARG A 6 -41.23 -64.66 1.75
C ARG A 6 -40.18 -64.73 0.62
N LEU A 7 -39.97 -63.55 0.01
CA LEU A 7 -38.91 -63.17 -0.92
C LEU A 7 -37.54 -63.05 -0.22
N ALA A 8 -36.50 -63.47 -0.92
CA ALA A 8 -35.09 -63.28 -0.57
C ALA A 8 -34.51 -62.02 -1.22
N SER A 9 -33.68 -61.31 -0.46
CA SER A 9 -33.03 -60.05 -0.77
C SER A 9 -31.89 -60.21 -1.79
N LEU A 10 -31.85 -59.38 -2.85
CA LEU A 10 -30.67 -59.15 -3.69
C LEU A 10 -29.95 -57.88 -3.22
N VAL A 11 -28.66 -58.00 -2.93
CA VAL A 11 -27.74 -56.87 -2.71
C VAL A 11 -27.06 -56.55 -4.04
N ALA A 12 -27.24 -55.33 -4.55
CA ALA A 12 -26.53 -54.80 -5.71
C ALA A 12 -25.34 -53.95 -5.24
N ALA A 13 -24.15 -54.25 -5.76
CA ALA A 13 -22.94 -53.45 -5.59
C ALA A 13 -22.96 -52.27 -6.58
N ALA A 14 -22.71 -51.06 -6.08
CA ALA A 14 -22.53 -49.86 -6.90
C ALA A 14 -21.08 -49.35 -6.77
N SER A 15 -20.35 -49.34 -7.89
CA SER A 15 -19.01 -48.74 -8.01
C SER A 15 -19.15 -47.27 -8.40
N GLY A 16 -18.65 -46.35 -7.56
CA GLY A 16 -18.60 -44.92 -7.85
C GLY A 16 -17.25 -44.50 -8.44
N PHE A 17 -17.28 -43.89 -9.63
CA PHE A 17 -16.16 -43.14 -10.20
C PHE A 17 -16.26 -41.67 -9.73
N ILE A 18 -15.19 -41.12 -9.16
CA ILE A 18 -15.08 -39.69 -8.81
C ILE A 18 -14.29 -38.99 -9.92
N PHE A 19 -14.94 -38.02 -10.59
CA PHE A 19 -14.29 -37.06 -11.49
C PHE A 19 -13.66 -35.94 -10.65
N ALA A 20 -12.34 -35.80 -10.69
CA ALA A 20 -11.65 -34.64 -10.14
C ALA A 20 -11.66 -33.50 -11.16
N VAL A 21 -12.38 -32.42 -10.86
CA VAL A 21 -12.33 -31.16 -11.62
C VAL A 21 -11.09 -30.40 -11.16
N ALA A 22 -10.09 -30.27 -12.03
CA ALA A 22 -8.94 -29.40 -11.78
C ALA A 22 -9.39 -27.93 -11.94
N LEU A 23 -9.42 -27.18 -10.83
CA LEU A 23 -9.54 -25.73 -10.86
C LEU A 23 -8.23 -25.14 -11.40
N LEU A 24 -8.28 -24.58 -12.61
CA LEU A 24 -7.25 -23.68 -13.12
C LEU A 24 -7.31 -22.37 -12.31
N VAL A 25 -6.31 -22.15 -11.46
CA VAL A 25 -6.07 -20.86 -10.81
C VAL A 25 -5.48 -19.93 -11.86
N VAL A 26 -6.29 -19.00 -12.37
CA VAL A 26 -5.82 -17.94 -13.27
C VAL A 26 -5.28 -16.81 -12.39
N PRO A 27 -4.03 -16.37 -12.54
CA PRO A 27 -3.51 -15.25 -11.77
C PRO A 27 -4.32 -13.98 -12.10
N THR A 28 -4.79 -13.30 -11.06
CA THR A 28 -5.43 -11.99 -11.18
C THR A 28 -4.39 -10.96 -11.64
N ALA A 29 -4.57 -10.38 -12.83
CA ALA A 29 -3.73 -9.30 -13.32
C ALA A 29 -3.87 -8.06 -12.42
N SER A 30 -2.74 -7.49 -12.00
CA SER A 30 -2.66 -6.27 -11.18
C SER A 30 -2.78 -5.02 -12.07
N ALA A 31 -3.52 -4.01 -11.63
CA ALA A 31 -3.67 -2.71 -12.27
C ALA A 31 -2.38 -1.88 -12.14
N ALA A 32 -1.65 -1.61 -13.21
CA ALA A 32 -0.61 -0.60 -13.21
C ALA A 32 -1.23 0.79 -13.40
N THR A 33 -0.92 1.76 -12.53
CA THR A 33 -1.19 3.18 -12.82
C THR A 33 -0.24 3.65 -13.91
N LEU A 34 -0.79 4.06 -15.04
CA LEU A 34 -0.05 4.43 -16.24
C LEU A 34 0.25 5.94 -16.31
N PHE A 35 -0.62 6.76 -15.73
CA PHE A 35 -0.50 8.22 -15.70
C PHE A 35 -1.38 8.78 -14.58
N GLY A 36 -0.97 9.89 -13.97
CA GLY A 36 -1.83 10.65 -13.07
C GLY A 36 -1.37 12.09 -12.92
N ASP A 37 -2.30 12.97 -12.58
CA ASP A 37 -2.06 14.39 -12.31
C ASP A 37 -3.19 14.93 -11.41
N ASP A 38 -2.83 15.43 -10.23
CA ASP A 38 -3.72 16.09 -9.27
C ASP A 38 -3.60 17.62 -9.31
N PHE A 39 -2.71 18.16 -10.16
CA PHE A 39 -2.44 19.59 -10.29
C PHE A 39 -2.02 20.32 -9.00
N GLU A 40 -1.75 19.58 -7.90
CA GLU A 40 -1.39 20.15 -6.59
C GLU A 40 0.04 20.69 -6.59
N ASP A 41 0.85 20.32 -7.58
CA ASP A 41 2.15 20.92 -7.85
C ASP A 41 2.05 22.34 -8.44
N GLY A 42 0.83 22.79 -8.80
CA GLY A 42 0.54 24.13 -9.31
C GLY A 42 0.84 24.34 -10.78
N ASN A 43 1.16 23.27 -11.51
CA ASN A 43 1.41 23.34 -12.93
C ASN A 43 0.62 22.25 -13.69
N SER A 44 0.77 22.22 -15.01
CA SER A 44 0.12 21.24 -15.89
C SER A 44 1.16 20.60 -16.81
N THR A 45 2.37 20.39 -16.27
CA THR A 45 3.49 19.80 -17.01
C THR A 45 3.10 18.43 -17.52
N GLY A 46 3.37 18.16 -18.80
CA GLY A 46 2.97 16.91 -19.45
C GLY A 46 1.62 16.98 -20.16
N TRP A 47 0.85 18.06 -19.98
CA TRP A 47 -0.36 18.32 -20.76
C TRP A 47 -0.10 19.22 -21.97
N SER A 48 -0.80 18.92 -23.07
CA SER A 48 -0.86 19.76 -24.27
C SER A 48 -2.30 20.18 -24.51
N SER A 49 -2.57 21.49 -24.42
CA SER A 49 -3.92 22.05 -24.59
C SER A 49 -4.17 22.55 -26.02
N SER A 50 -5.43 22.55 -26.43
CA SER A 50 -5.93 23.05 -27.71
C SER A 50 -7.30 23.68 -27.51
N GLY A 51 -7.41 24.97 -27.85
CA GLY A 51 -8.63 25.75 -27.61
C GLY A 51 -8.87 26.08 -26.13
N GLY A 52 -9.77 27.04 -25.87
CA GLY A 52 -10.08 27.51 -24.52
C GLY A 52 -8.96 28.29 -23.83
N SER A 53 -9.13 28.49 -22.52
CA SER A 53 -8.15 29.13 -21.64
C SER A 53 -7.98 28.25 -20.42
N TRP A 54 -6.76 27.77 -20.21
CA TRP A 54 -6.42 26.76 -19.19
C TRP A 54 -5.47 27.35 -18.16
N SER A 55 -5.74 27.11 -16.89
CA SER A 55 -4.89 27.58 -15.78
C SER A 55 -5.12 26.71 -14.55
N VAL A 56 -4.07 26.39 -13.81
CA VAL A 56 -4.23 25.82 -12.47
C VAL A 56 -4.68 26.92 -11.53
N VAL A 57 -5.73 26.66 -10.76
CA VAL A 57 -6.37 27.65 -9.87
C VAL A 57 -6.67 27.02 -8.51
N ALA A 58 -6.73 27.86 -7.47
CA ALA A 58 -7.21 27.45 -6.17
C ALA A 58 -8.74 27.36 -6.17
N ASP A 59 -9.27 26.23 -5.69
CA ASP A 59 -10.69 25.90 -5.66
C ASP A 59 -11.00 24.89 -4.54
N GLY A 60 -10.58 25.24 -3.32
CA GLY A 60 -10.41 24.32 -2.19
C GLY A 60 -8.95 23.88 -2.12
N THR A 61 -8.60 22.86 -2.92
CA THR A 61 -7.21 22.52 -3.28
C THR A 61 -6.86 23.18 -4.63
N ARG A 62 -5.93 22.66 -5.43
CA ARG A 62 -5.69 23.13 -6.80
C ARG A 62 -6.48 22.28 -7.79
N ALA A 63 -6.96 22.91 -8.85
CA ALA A 63 -7.58 22.21 -9.96
C ALA A 63 -7.20 22.88 -11.27
N TRP A 64 -7.17 22.09 -12.34
CA TRP A 64 -6.89 22.62 -13.66
C TRP A 64 -8.18 23.10 -14.34
N ARG A 65 -8.31 24.42 -14.46
CA ARG A 65 -9.53 25.07 -14.93
C ARG A 65 -9.42 25.45 -16.39
N GLN A 66 -10.41 24.98 -17.16
CA GLN A 66 -10.79 25.56 -18.45
C GLN A 66 -11.90 26.59 -18.21
N SER A 67 -11.69 27.86 -18.59
CA SER A 67 -12.64 28.94 -18.30
C SER A 67 -13.47 29.43 -19.50
N GLY A 68 -13.12 29.05 -20.73
CA GLY A 68 -13.74 29.59 -21.95
C GLY A 68 -14.92 28.75 -22.46
N THR A 69 -16.03 29.38 -22.83
CA THR A 69 -17.23 28.67 -23.36
C THR A 69 -17.47 28.87 -24.86
N SER A 70 -16.56 29.57 -25.56
CA SER A 70 -16.73 29.97 -26.96
C SER A 70 -16.22 28.96 -27.99
N THR A 71 -15.43 27.97 -27.56
CA THR A 71 -14.84 26.95 -28.44
C THR A 71 -14.91 25.57 -27.79
N ASP A 72 -14.68 24.54 -28.59
CA ASP A 72 -14.20 23.26 -28.08
C ASP A 72 -12.82 23.48 -27.47
N ALA A 73 -12.59 22.93 -26.28
CA ALA A 73 -11.26 22.91 -25.68
C ALA A 73 -10.89 21.49 -25.29
N LYS A 74 -9.62 21.13 -25.47
CA LYS A 74 -9.07 19.81 -25.20
C LYS A 74 -7.72 19.95 -24.53
N ALA A 75 -7.41 18.99 -23.68
CA ALA A 75 -6.07 18.78 -23.17
C ALA A 75 -5.74 17.30 -23.26
N LEU A 76 -4.51 16.98 -23.67
CA LEU A 76 -4.06 15.60 -23.87
C LEU A 76 -2.78 15.37 -23.05
N ALA A 77 -2.63 14.19 -22.46
CA ALA A 77 -1.43 13.83 -21.71
C ALA A 77 -1.14 12.33 -21.78
N GLY A 78 0.01 11.93 -21.26
CA GLY A 78 0.41 10.53 -21.15
C GLY A 78 0.85 9.85 -22.45
N ALA A 79 1.15 8.56 -22.30
CA ALA A 79 1.56 7.66 -23.37
C ALA A 79 0.36 7.12 -24.16
N VAL A 80 0.62 6.30 -25.19
CA VAL A 80 -0.43 5.65 -25.98
C VAL A 80 -0.73 4.28 -25.38
N TRP A 81 -1.98 4.02 -25.02
CA TRP A 81 -2.40 2.75 -24.40
C TRP A 81 -3.50 2.05 -25.19
N THR A 82 -3.46 0.71 -25.22
CA THR A 82 -4.44 -0.16 -25.90
C THR A 82 -5.63 -0.49 -25.00
N GLY A 83 -5.43 -0.65 -23.69
CA GLY A 83 -6.47 -0.72 -22.67
C GLY A 83 -6.30 0.45 -21.69
N GLN A 84 -7.39 1.16 -21.39
CA GLN A 84 -7.30 2.27 -20.43
C GLN A 84 -8.59 2.43 -19.63
N THR A 85 -8.43 2.57 -18.33
CA THR A 85 -9.40 3.17 -17.44
C THR A 85 -8.96 4.61 -17.20
N ALA A 86 -9.76 5.57 -17.66
CA ALA A 86 -9.50 6.99 -17.56
C ALA A 86 -10.46 7.62 -16.53
N GLN A 87 -9.95 8.05 -15.39
CA GLN A 87 -10.73 8.67 -14.32
C GLN A 87 -10.31 10.12 -14.09
N VAL A 88 -11.28 10.99 -13.79
CA VAL A 88 -11.05 12.39 -13.43
C VAL A 88 -12.21 12.91 -12.59
N ARG A 89 -11.95 13.81 -11.63
CA ARG A 89 -12.98 14.68 -11.07
C ARG A 89 -13.19 15.88 -11.98
N VAL A 90 -14.44 16.20 -12.28
CA VAL A 90 -14.81 17.36 -13.10
C VAL A 90 -15.89 18.17 -12.40
N LYS A 91 -15.74 19.49 -12.40
CA LYS A 91 -16.75 20.44 -11.94
C LYS A 91 -17.17 21.34 -13.10
N PRO A 92 -18.35 21.09 -13.70
CA PRO A 92 -18.89 21.99 -14.70
C PRO A 92 -19.09 23.39 -14.11
N ALA A 93 -18.60 24.42 -14.82
CA ALA A 93 -18.69 25.82 -14.38
C ALA A 93 -19.67 26.64 -15.24
N ALA A 94 -19.79 26.33 -16.53
CA ALA A 94 -20.76 26.97 -17.42
C ALA A 94 -20.93 26.16 -18.71
N PHE A 95 -22.07 26.33 -19.38
CA PHE A 95 -22.34 25.75 -20.70
C PHE A 95 -22.91 26.83 -21.62
N ASN A 96 -22.55 26.80 -22.91
CA ASN A 96 -23.00 27.77 -23.91
C ASN A 96 -23.73 27.08 -25.08
N GLY A 97 -25.06 27.12 -25.02
CA GLY A 97 -25.96 26.45 -25.97
C GLY A 97 -26.50 25.12 -25.45
N SER A 98 -27.21 24.37 -26.28
CA SER A 98 -27.78 23.06 -25.94
C SER A 98 -26.85 21.90 -26.34
N GLY A 99 -26.96 20.76 -25.67
CA GLY A 99 -26.17 19.56 -25.97
C GLY A 99 -24.68 19.75 -25.73
N ARG A 100 -24.30 20.68 -24.84
CA ARG A 100 -22.91 20.95 -24.45
C ARG A 100 -22.49 20.02 -23.35
N HIS A 101 -21.21 19.71 -23.27
CA HIS A 101 -20.70 18.77 -22.28
C HIS A 101 -19.28 19.08 -21.80
N VAL A 102 -18.97 18.57 -20.62
CA VAL A 102 -17.61 18.48 -20.06
C VAL A 102 -17.29 17.00 -19.90
N ALA A 103 -16.07 16.57 -20.23
CA ALA A 103 -15.80 15.16 -20.43
C ALA A 103 -14.36 14.75 -20.12
N VAL A 104 -14.23 13.49 -19.71
CA VAL A 104 -12.99 12.72 -19.81
C VAL A 104 -12.94 12.03 -21.17
N THR A 105 -11.75 11.90 -21.75
CA THR A 105 -11.54 11.26 -23.05
C THR A 105 -10.49 10.16 -22.96
N ALA A 106 -10.70 9.10 -23.72
CA ALA A 106 -9.84 7.93 -23.76
C ALA A 106 -9.54 7.54 -25.20
N ARG A 107 -8.43 6.84 -25.39
CA ARG A 107 -7.90 6.44 -26.71
C ARG A 107 -7.79 7.63 -27.66
N VAL A 108 -7.28 8.75 -27.14
CA VAL A 108 -7.12 9.98 -27.91
C VAL A 108 -5.99 9.83 -28.91
N GLN A 109 -6.33 9.89 -30.19
CA GLN A 109 -5.36 9.88 -31.30
C GLN A 109 -4.89 11.30 -31.62
N ASN A 110 -5.83 12.24 -31.61
CA ASN A 110 -5.61 13.68 -31.77
C ASN A 110 -6.87 14.43 -31.30
N THR A 111 -6.86 15.76 -31.38
CA THR A 111 -7.97 16.64 -30.94
C THR A 111 -9.30 16.41 -31.68
N SER A 112 -9.31 15.62 -32.76
CA SER A 112 -10.50 15.32 -33.57
C SER A 112 -10.95 13.86 -33.52
N ASN A 113 -10.21 12.98 -32.83
CA ASN A 113 -10.43 11.52 -32.86
C ASN A 113 -10.19 10.89 -31.46
N TYR A 114 -11.27 10.53 -30.75
CA TYR A 114 -11.22 9.94 -29.41
C TYR A 114 -12.59 9.39 -28.95
N TYR A 115 -12.60 8.56 -27.90
CA TYR A 115 -13.81 8.27 -27.12
C TYR A 115 -13.95 9.25 -25.96
N TYR A 116 -15.19 9.53 -25.56
CA TYR A 116 -15.46 10.42 -24.43
C TYR A 116 -16.65 9.97 -23.59
N LEU A 117 -16.59 10.30 -22.30
CA LEU A 117 -17.71 10.25 -21.38
C LEU A 117 -17.96 11.67 -20.89
N GLY A 118 -19.12 12.23 -21.21
CA GLY A 118 -19.44 13.63 -20.95
C GLY A 118 -20.70 13.84 -20.12
N LEU A 119 -20.65 14.80 -19.20
CA LEU A 119 -21.81 15.36 -18.51
C LEU A 119 -22.40 16.48 -19.37
N SER A 120 -23.64 16.29 -19.84
CA SER A 120 -24.30 17.23 -20.72
C SER A 120 -25.29 18.13 -19.99
N ASN A 121 -25.34 19.40 -20.39
CA ASN A 121 -26.37 20.35 -19.92
C ASN A 121 -27.78 20.07 -20.47
N SER A 122 -27.93 19.03 -21.30
CA SER A 122 -29.24 18.48 -21.67
C SER A 122 -29.77 17.46 -20.66
N GLY A 123 -29.15 17.32 -19.49
CA GLY A 123 -29.60 16.42 -18.43
C GLY A 123 -29.25 14.96 -18.68
N SER A 124 -28.08 14.71 -19.25
CA SER A 124 -27.64 13.35 -19.59
C SER A 124 -26.14 13.15 -19.44
N VAL A 125 -25.75 11.89 -19.21
CA VAL A 125 -24.41 11.39 -19.47
C VAL A 125 -24.38 10.84 -20.89
N VAL A 126 -23.34 11.20 -21.63
CA VAL A 126 -23.14 10.79 -23.01
C VAL A 126 -21.83 10.03 -23.12
N LEU A 127 -21.91 8.74 -23.46
CA LEU A 127 -20.77 7.97 -23.95
C LEU A 127 -20.76 8.08 -25.47
N GLY A 128 -19.69 8.63 -26.02
CA GLY A 128 -19.61 8.90 -27.44
C GLY A 128 -18.22 8.75 -28.01
N LYS A 129 -18.14 8.94 -29.32
CA LYS A 129 -16.89 9.05 -30.06
C LYS A 129 -16.87 10.34 -30.84
N ARG A 130 -15.68 10.90 -31.02
CA ARG A 130 -15.43 11.96 -31.99
C ARG A 130 -14.63 11.40 -33.14
N VAL A 131 -15.06 11.63 -34.38
CA VAL A 131 -14.37 11.20 -35.59
C VAL A 131 -14.29 12.37 -36.55
N SER A 132 -13.09 12.74 -37.00
CA SER A 132 -12.86 13.87 -37.90
C SER A 132 -13.58 15.17 -37.45
N GLY A 133 -13.62 15.41 -36.14
CA GLY A 133 -14.23 16.60 -35.57
C GLY A 133 -15.73 16.48 -35.23
N GLY A 134 -16.44 15.49 -35.76
CA GLY A 134 -17.87 15.25 -35.50
C GLY A 134 -18.10 14.35 -34.29
N HIS A 135 -19.10 14.67 -33.45
CA HIS A 135 -19.48 13.86 -32.29
C HIS A 135 -20.59 12.87 -32.65
N THR A 136 -20.47 11.63 -32.21
CA THR A 136 -21.47 10.57 -32.33
C THR A 136 -21.74 9.99 -30.95
N THR A 137 -23.00 9.97 -30.54
CA THR A 137 -23.40 9.29 -29.29
C THR A 137 -23.47 7.79 -29.53
N LEU A 138 -22.84 7.01 -28.65
CA LEU A 138 -22.88 5.55 -28.65
C LEU A 138 -23.89 5.03 -27.64
N ALA A 139 -23.94 5.66 -26.46
CA ALA A 139 -24.92 5.40 -25.42
C ALA A 139 -25.17 6.68 -24.61
N SER A 140 -26.36 6.79 -24.03
CA SER A 140 -26.70 7.91 -23.14
C SER A 140 -27.62 7.44 -22.01
N ALA A 141 -27.49 8.07 -20.84
CA ALA A 141 -28.38 7.88 -19.71
C ALA A 141 -28.79 9.24 -19.11
N PRO A 142 -29.98 9.35 -18.51
CA PRO A 142 -30.37 10.57 -17.79
C PRO A 142 -29.39 10.86 -16.64
N ALA A 143 -29.07 12.14 -16.43
CA ALA A 143 -28.25 12.57 -15.31
C ALA A 143 -28.52 14.03 -14.92
N THR A 144 -28.50 14.31 -13.62
CA THR A 144 -28.62 15.68 -13.11
C THR A 144 -27.24 16.33 -13.08
N VAL A 145 -27.01 17.29 -13.98
CA VAL A 145 -25.75 18.03 -14.09
C VAL A 145 -25.94 19.44 -13.53
N SER A 146 -25.36 19.67 -12.35
CA SER A 146 -25.36 20.94 -11.64
C SER A 146 -24.02 21.64 -11.82
N VAL A 147 -24.08 22.91 -12.21
CA VAL A 147 -22.90 23.77 -12.26
C VAL A 147 -22.37 24.02 -10.84
N GLY A 148 -21.06 24.03 -10.68
CA GLY A 148 -20.40 24.22 -9.39
C GLY A 148 -20.31 22.96 -8.52
N THR A 149 -20.76 21.81 -9.02
CA THR A 149 -20.70 20.51 -8.34
C THR A 149 -19.60 19.64 -8.95
N TRP A 150 -18.78 19.02 -8.11
CA TRP A 150 -17.81 18.01 -8.53
C TRP A 150 -18.49 16.68 -8.83
N TYR A 151 -18.05 16.02 -9.90
CA TYR A 151 -18.44 14.68 -10.32
C TYR A 151 -17.18 13.88 -10.64
N THR A 152 -17.16 12.59 -10.35
CA THR A 152 -16.10 11.70 -10.81
C THR A 152 -16.54 10.99 -12.09
N LEU A 153 -15.86 11.26 -13.20
CA LEU A 153 -16.06 10.53 -14.45
C LEU A 153 -15.00 9.45 -14.59
N ARG A 154 -15.43 8.22 -14.87
CA ARG A 154 -14.52 7.13 -15.27
C ARG A 154 -14.98 6.52 -16.59
N LEU A 155 -14.10 6.52 -17.58
CA LEU A 155 -14.29 5.92 -18.89
C LEU A 155 -13.32 4.76 -19.06
N GLU A 156 -13.86 3.56 -19.26
CA GLU A 156 -13.08 2.36 -19.52
C GLU A 156 -13.20 1.95 -20.96
N VAL A 157 -12.06 1.66 -21.59
CA VAL A 157 -11.98 1.27 -22.99
C VAL A 157 -11.04 0.07 -23.14
N PHE A 158 -11.62 -1.13 -23.16
CA PHE A 158 -10.91 -2.40 -23.25
C PHE A 158 -11.44 -3.23 -24.41
N GLY A 159 -10.55 -3.63 -25.33
CA GLY A 159 -10.97 -4.21 -26.60
C GLY A 159 -11.92 -3.26 -27.33
N SER A 160 -13.11 -3.74 -27.69
CA SER A 160 -14.20 -2.93 -28.26
C SER A 160 -15.26 -2.52 -27.22
N THR A 161 -15.07 -2.83 -25.94
CA THR A 161 -16.06 -2.56 -24.88
C THR A 161 -15.75 -1.22 -24.22
N LEU A 162 -16.78 -0.38 -24.13
CA LEU A 162 -16.72 0.93 -23.52
C LEU A 162 -17.70 0.98 -22.35
N ARG A 163 -17.23 1.36 -21.17
CA ARG A 163 -18.06 1.54 -19.98
C ARG A 163 -17.86 2.93 -19.39
N GLY A 164 -18.95 3.61 -19.11
CA GLY A 164 -18.95 4.96 -18.58
C GLY A 164 -19.58 5.00 -17.20
N PHE A 165 -18.86 5.60 -16.26
CA PHE A 165 -19.23 5.71 -14.86
C PHE A 165 -19.30 7.16 -14.43
N VAL A 166 -20.31 7.48 -13.62
CA VAL A 166 -20.40 8.75 -12.91
C VAL A 166 -20.50 8.45 -11.42
N ASP A 167 -19.63 9.07 -10.64
CA ASP A 167 -19.54 8.90 -9.19
C ASP A 167 -19.47 7.41 -8.78
N GLY A 168 -18.70 6.64 -9.56
CA GLY A 168 -18.49 5.21 -9.35
C GLY A 168 -19.58 4.29 -9.92
N ALA A 169 -20.77 4.79 -10.24
CA ALA A 169 -21.85 3.98 -10.81
C ALA A 169 -21.72 3.83 -12.33
N GLU A 170 -21.83 2.60 -12.85
CA GLU A 170 -21.91 2.38 -14.31
C GLU A 170 -23.26 2.90 -14.78
N VAL A 171 -23.24 3.90 -15.66
CA VAL A 171 -24.47 4.54 -16.17
C VAL A 171 -24.69 4.30 -17.66
N VAL A 172 -23.62 4.00 -18.39
CA VAL A 172 -23.67 3.77 -19.85
C VAL A 172 -22.64 2.72 -20.25
N THR A 173 -23.00 1.88 -21.23
CA THR A 173 -22.10 0.91 -21.85
C THR A 173 -22.34 0.88 -23.35
N ALA A 174 -21.29 0.63 -24.13
CA ALA A 174 -21.37 0.52 -25.57
C ALA A 174 -20.30 -0.44 -26.11
N THR A 175 -20.48 -0.90 -27.34
CA THR A 175 -19.46 -1.64 -28.09
C THR A 175 -19.08 -0.86 -29.35
N ASP A 176 -17.80 -0.49 -29.47
CA ASP A 176 -17.26 0.22 -30.62
C ASP A 176 -15.74 -0.06 -30.74
N ALA A 177 -15.24 -0.27 -31.97
CA ALA A 177 -13.85 -0.63 -32.25
C ALA A 177 -13.09 0.43 -33.08
N THR A 178 -13.65 1.64 -33.24
CA THR A 178 -13.10 2.73 -34.07
C THR A 178 -11.67 3.12 -33.65
N PHE A 179 -11.37 3.20 -32.36
CA PHE A 179 -10.04 3.55 -31.86
C PHE A 179 -9.44 2.40 -31.06
N GLY A 180 -8.33 1.81 -31.52
CA GLY A 180 -7.69 0.66 -30.87
C GLY A 180 -6.71 1.02 -29.74
N SER A 181 -6.19 2.25 -29.72
CA SER A 181 -5.30 2.76 -28.68
C SER A 181 -5.38 4.29 -28.60
N GLY A 182 -4.65 4.91 -27.67
CA GLY A 182 -4.44 6.36 -27.64
C GLY A 182 -4.20 6.90 -26.24
N LYS A 183 -4.02 8.21 -26.15
CA LYS A 183 -3.74 8.95 -24.90
C LYS A 183 -5.00 9.16 -24.05
N ILE A 184 -4.80 9.68 -22.84
CA ILE A 184 -5.84 10.31 -22.01
C ILE A 184 -6.04 11.76 -22.47
N GLY A 185 -7.23 12.28 -22.21
CA GLY A 185 -7.45 13.72 -22.32
C GLY A 185 -8.67 14.23 -21.56
N LEU A 186 -8.76 15.54 -21.46
CA LEU A 186 -9.86 16.30 -20.89
C LEU A 186 -10.51 17.13 -21.98
N ALA A 187 -11.83 17.29 -21.91
CA ALA A 187 -12.58 17.95 -22.96
C ALA A 187 -13.70 18.83 -22.41
N THR A 188 -13.84 20.02 -22.97
CA THR A 188 -15.07 20.79 -22.92
C THR A 188 -15.61 21.05 -24.31
N TYR A 189 -16.93 21.00 -24.47
CA TYR A 189 -17.65 21.26 -25.71
C TYR A 189 -18.54 22.49 -25.49
N TYR A 190 -18.04 23.67 -25.84
CA TYR A 190 -18.64 24.98 -25.51
C TYR A 190 -19.05 25.07 -24.03
N ALA A 191 -18.13 24.69 -23.15
CA ALA A 191 -18.36 24.62 -21.71
C ALA A 191 -17.07 25.00 -20.96
N ALA A 192 -17.23 25.45 -19.72
CA ALA A 192 -16.15 25.69 -18.77
C ALA A 192 -16.21 24.65 -17.65
N ALA A 193 -15.05 24.23 -17.14
CA ALA A 193 -14.96 23.26 -16.05
C ALA A 193 -13.61 23.33 -15.33
N ALA A 194 -13.60 22.91 -14.08
CA ALA A 194 -12.38 22.52 -13.39
C ALA A 194 -12.22 21.00 -13.45
N PHE A 195 -10.98 20.52 -13.60
CA PHE A 195 -10.60 19.12 -13.63
C PHE A 195 -9.53 18.85 -12.58
N ASP A 196 -9.59 17.67 -11.98
CA ASP A 196 -8.72 17.30 -10.87
C ASP A 196 -8.65 15.78 -10.71
N ASP A 197 -7.67 15.27 -9.97
CA ASP A 197 -7.46 13.84 -9.69
C ASP A 197 -7.52 12.95 -10.96
N VAL A 198 -6.74 13.30 -11.98
CA VAL A 198 -6.64 12.50 -13.21
C VAL A 198 -5.87 11.22 -12.90
N VAL A 199 -6.43 10.06 -13.24
CA VAL A 199 -5.77 8.76 -13.12
C VAL A 199 -6.04 7.90 -14.34
N VAL A 200 -5.01 7.23 -14.86
CA VAL A 200 -5.10 6.23 -15.92
C VAL A 200 -4.54 4.90 -15.43
N THR A 201 -5.28 3.80 -15.63
CA THR A 201 -4.79 2.44 -15.36
C THR A 201 -5.00 1.50 -16.55
N ASP A 202 -4.31 0.37 -16.57
CA ASP A 202 -4.36 -0.64 -17.63
C ASP A 202 -5.29 -1.83 -17.35
N VAL A 203 -6.14 -1.75 -16.32
CA VAL A 203 -7.19 -2.76 -16.06
C VAL A 203 -8.57 -2.13 -15.92
N PRO A 204 -9.64 -2.86 -16.31
CA PRO A 204 -11.00 -2.43 -16.05
C PRO A 204 -11.29 -2.49 -14.53
N GLY A 205 -11.89 -1.44 -13.98
CA GLY A 205 -12.44 -1.43 -12.62
C GLY A 205 -13.64 -2.38 -12.49
N THR A 206 -13.83 -2.90 -11.28
CA THR A 206 -14.97 -3.76 -10.92
C THR A 206 -16.21 -2.89 -10.65
N GLY A 207 -17.14 -2.82 -11.61
CA GLY A 207 -18.34 -1.96 -11.54
C GLY A 207 -19.65 -2.69 -11.16
N GLY A 208 -20.49 -2.03 -10.36
CA GLY A 208 -21.92 -2.33 -10.12
C GLY A 208 -22.61 -1.28 -9.19
N PRO A 209 -23.91 -0.92 -9.34
CA PRO A 209 -24.45 0.40 -8.98
C PRO A 209 -25.27 0.43 -7.67
N THR A 210 -25.37 1.62 -7.00
CA THR A 210 -26.52 1.95 -6.14
C THR A 210 -26.78 3.46 -6.04
N SER A 211 -28.06 3.84 -6.22
CA SER A 211 -28.61 5.19 -6.19
C SER A 211 -28.95 5.66 -4.77
N THR A 212 -28.99 6.99 -4.60
CA THR A 212 -29.07 7.81 -3.39
C THR A 212 -30.42 7.82 -2.64
N THR A 213 -30.36 7.83 -1.29
CA THR A 213 -31.22 8.68 -0.43
C THR A 213 -30.51 9.00 0.90
N SER A 214 -30.66 10.26 1.33
CA SER A 214 -30.12 11.00 2.49
C SER A 214 -29.64 10.23 3.74
N THR A 215 -28.42 10.58 4.17
CA THR A 215 -27.89 10.62 5.56
C THR A 215 -28.40 9.55 6.53
N THR A 216 -27.75 8.39 6.48
CA THR A 216 -27.25 7.70 7.68
C THR A 216 -26.04 6.89 7.25
N THR A 217 -24.93 7.02 7.97
CA THR A 217 -23.72 6.21 7.87
C THR A 217 -24.14 4.73 7.80
N THR A 218 -24.07 4.12 6.62
CA THR A 218 -24.33 2.69 6.47
C THR A 218 -23.16 2.10 5.69
N THR A 219 -22.34 1.40 6.45
CA THR A 219 -21.13 0.65 6.09
C THR A 219 -21.33 -0.21 4.85
N LEU A 220 -20.49 0.02 3.83
CA LEU A 220 -20.13 -1.00 2.82
C LEU A 220 -19.62 -2.26 3.54
N PRO A 221 -19.73 -3.47 2.94
CA PRO A 221 -19.31 -4.70 3.59
C PRO A 221 -17.80 -4.60 3.93
N PRO A 222 -17.37 -4.99 5.14
CA PRO A 222 -15.95 -4.98 5.47
C PRO A 222 -15.20 -5.92 4.54
N GLY A 223 -14.23 -5.39 3.78
CA GLY A 223 -12.95 -6.09 3.77
C GLY A 223 -12.46 -6.05 5.22
N SER A 224 -12.28 -7.19 5.87
CA SER A 224 -12.07 -7.23 7.32
C SER A 224 -10.86 -6.37 7.70
N CYS A 225 -11.10 -5.29 8.43
CA CYS A 225 -10.05 -4.51 9.07
C CYS A 225 -9.56 -5.31 10.28
N THR A 226 -8.61 -6.22 10.04
CA THR A 226 -8.11 -7.14 11.05
C THR A 226 -7.12 -6.43 11.97
N THR A 227 -7.65 -5.72 12.95
CA THR A 227 -6.88 -4.99 13.97
C THR A 227 -6.45 -5.88 15.13
N SER A 228 -7.00 -7.10 15.22
CA SER A 228 -6.67 -8.09 16.23
C SER A 228 -5.33 -8.77 15.98
N GLY A 229 -4.61 -9.07 17.05
CA GLY A 229 -3.34 -9.78 17.04
C GLY A 229 -2.49 -9.31 18.20
N SER A 230 -1.39 -10.02 18.46
CA SER A 230 -0.41 -9.62 19.46
C SER A 230 0.99 -9.92 18.92
N PRO A 231 1.96 -9.02 19.11
CA PRO A 231 3.34 -9.32 18.73
C PRO A 231 3.89 -10.47 19.57
N GLN A 232 4.78 -11.25 18.97
CA GLN A 232 5.82 -11.93 19.72
C GLN A 232 7.03 -11.01 19.84
N GLY A 233 7.90 -11.24 20.82
CA GLY A 233 9.13 -10.48 20.94
C GLY A 233 9.03 -9.20 21.74
N PHE A 234 9.97 -8.30 21.52
CA PHE A 234 10.17 -7.14 22.37
C PHE A 234 8.97 -6.17 22.43
N ALA A 235 8.15 -6.09 21.38
CA ALA A 235 6.92 -5.30 21.41
C ALA A 235 5.84 -5.87 22.36
N SER A 236 5.97 -7.11 22.84
CA SER A 236 5.03 -7.73 23.79
C SER A 236 5.43 -7.55 25.26
N VAL A 237 6.62 -7.01 25.53
CA VAL A 237 7.18 -6.91 26.89
C VAL A 237 6.43 -5.83 27.67
N ASN A 238 6.29 -6.02 28.98
CA ASN A 238 5.83 -4.97 29.88
C ASN A 238 7.02 -4.12 30.34
N ALA A 239 7.14 -2.91 29.83
CA ALA A 239 8.23 -2.01 30.17
C ALA A 239 7.84 -0.53 29.96
N TRP A 240 8.53 0.36 30.68
CA TRP A 240 8.38 1.82 30.52
C TRP A 240 6.92 2.30 30.65
N GLY A 241 6.14 1.65 31.52
CA GLY A 241 4.73 2.01 31.76
C GLY A 241 3.74 1.50 30.71
N GLN A 242 4.21 0.75 29.70
CA GLN A 242 3.37 0.13 28.67
C GLN A 242 3.39 -1.39 28.80
N ASN A 243 2.22 -2.03 28.76
CA ASN A 243 2.08 -3.48 28.93
C ASN A 243 1.90 -4.17 27.57
N GLY A 244 2.98 -4.26 26.80
CA GLY A 244 2.95 -4.76 25.42
C GLY A 244 2.32 -3.77 24.43
N THR A 245 2.25 -4.15 23.16
CA THR A 245 1.73 -3.31 22.07
C THR A 245 0.32 -3.75 21.69
N THR A 246 -0.66 -2.87 21.88
CA THR A 246 -2.07 -3.07 21.57
C THR A 246 -2.61 -2.06 20.54
N GLY A 247 -1.81 -1.05 20.16
CA GLY A 247 -2.18 -0.06 19.16
C GLY A 247 -3.42 0.74 19.56
N GLY A 248 -4.36 0.85 18.64
CA GLY A 248 -5.65 1.51 18.82
C GLY A 248 -6.73 0.68 19.54
N ALA A 249 -6.36 -0.44 20.19
CA ALA A 249 -7.33 -1.29 20.88
C ALA A 249 -8.18 -0.49 21.90
N GLY A 250 -9.48 -0.75 21.92
CA GLY A 250 -10.44 -0.01 22.75
C GLY A 250 -10.86 1.35 22.18
N GLY A 251 -10.18 1.85 21.14
CA GLY A 251 -10.55 3.05 20.39
C GLY A 251 -11.52 2.78 19.24
N PRO A 252 -12.08 3.84 18.62
CA PRO A 252 -12.89 3.71 17.42
C PRO A 252 -12.10 3.10 16.26
N THR A 253 -12.84 2.57 15.29
CA THR A 253 -12.29 2.11 14.01
C THR A 253 -12.83 3.01 12.90
N ILE A 254 -11.94 3.53 12.08
CA ILE A 254 -12.26 4.34 10.91
C ILE A 254 -11.59 3.75 9.68
N GLU A 255 -12.13 4.06 8.52
CA GLU A 255 -11.52 3.75 7.25
C GLU A 255 -11.07 5.04 6.57
N VAL A 256 -9.95 4.99 5.87
CA VAL A 256 -9.40 6.11 5.10
C VAL A 256 -8.96 5.62 3.73
N ASP A 257 -9.21 6.41 2.70
CA ASP A 257 -8.75 6.13 1.33
C ASP A 257 -8.08 7.34 0.65
N THR A 258 -7.95 8.45 1.39
CA THR A 258 -7.22 9.65 0.94
C THR A 258 -6.08 10.04 1.88
N ALA A 259 -5.12 10.78 1.36
CA ALA A 259 -4.02 11.32 2.16
C ALA A 259 -4.51 12.26 3.26
N ALA A 260 -5.48 13.13 2.97
CA ALA A 260 -6.00 14.10 3.93
C ALA A 260 -6.68 13.42 5.14
N GLU A 261 -7.50 12.39 4.89
CA GLU A 261 -8.15 11.61 5.95
C GLU A 261 -7.12 10.84 6.77
N PHE A 262 -6.16 10.18 6.11
CA PHE A 262 -5.11 9.44 6.79
C PHE A 262 -4.26 10.36 7.68
N LEU A 263 -3.79 11.50 7.14
CA LEU A 263 -2.98 12.47 7.87
C LEU A 263 -3.74 13.08 9.06
N SER A 264 -5.04 13.33 8.90
CA SER A 264 -5.88 13.76 10.01
C SER A 264 -6.00 12.68 11.08
N ALA A 265 -6.20 11.42 10.69
CA ALA A 265 -6.36 10.28 11.59
C ALA A 265 -5.12 9.99 12.44
N ILE A 266 -3.94 9.93 11.81
CA ILE A 266 -2.68 9.62 12.53
C ILE A 266 -2.25 10.71 13.51
N ALA A 267 -2.79 11.93 13.38
CA ALA A 267 -2.54 13.05 14.28
C ALA A 267 -3.50 13.08 15.49
N GLN A 268 -4.56 12.28 15.51
CA GLN A 268 -5.54 12.28 16.60
C GLN A 268 -4.92 11.78 17.91
N ILE A 269 -5.37 12.34 19.03
CA ILE A 269 -4.91 11.91 20.36
C ILE A 269 -5.73 10.71 20.83
N GLY A 270 -5.05 9.71 21.39
CA GLY A 270 -5.66 8.52 21.99
C GLY A 270 -5.87 7.37 21.00
N PRO A 271 -6.39 6.22 21.50
CA PRO A 271 -6.53 5.00 20.73
C PRO A 271 -7.37 5.17 19.46
N LEU A 272 -6.84 4.77 18.31
CA LEU A 272 -7.57 4.77 17.03
C LEU A 272 -7.11 3.64 16.11
N ASN A 273 -8.07 2.90 15.55
CA ASN A 273 -7.82 1.93 14.50
C ASN A 273 -8.14 2.55 13.13
N ILE A 274 -7.14 2.58 12.25
CA ILE A 274 -7.16 3.24 10.95
C ILE A 274 -7.02 2.16 9.89
N CYS A 275 -8.12 1.85 9.22
CA CYS A 275 -8.19 0.90 8.13
C CYS A 275 -7.88 1.62 6.82
N VAL A 276 -6.73 1.35 6.23
CA VAL A 276 -6.30 1.96 4.97
C VAL A 276 -6.89 1.16 3.82
N ARG A 277 -7.61 1.83 2.93
CA ARG A 277 -8.17 1.23 1.71
C ARG A 277 -7.46 1.80 0.49
N GLY A 278 -6.91 0.90 -0.33
CA GLY A 278 -6.19 1.29 -1.54
C GLY A 278 -4.80 1.84 -1.27
N MET A 279 -4.11 2.20 -2.35
CA MET A 279 -2.79 2.81 -2.29
C MET A 279 -2.95 4.32 -2.18
N ILE A 280 -2.60 4.89 -1.03
CA ILE A 280 -2.71 6.33 -0.75
C ILE A 280 -1.38 7.01 -1.09
N ALA A 281 -1.41 8.03 -1.94
CA ALA A 281 -0.25 8.86 -2.21
C ALA A 281 -0.05 9.89 -1.08
N LEU A 282 1.02 9.73 -0.31
CA LEU A 282 1.40 10.63 0.77
C LEU A 282 2.39 11.69 0.27
N PRO A 283 2.18 12.98 0.60
CA PRO A 283 3.12 14.04 0.23
C PRO A 283 4.43 13.90 1.02
N GLY A 284 5.58 13.90 0.35
CA GLY A 284 6.86 13.65 1.03
C GLY A 284 7.28 14.70 2.08
N PRO A 285 8.26 14.38 2.95
CA PRO A 285 8.94 13.09 3.02
C PRO A 285 8.35 12.10 4.04
N MET A 286 7.97 12.58 5.22
CA MET A 286 7.62 11.74 6.38
C MET A 286 6.46 12.35 7.18
N HIS A 287 5.58 11.50 7.71
CA HIS A 287 4.40 11.94 8.48
C HIS A 287 4.36 11.40 9.90
N ASN A 288 4.17 12.29 10.87
CA ASN A 288 4.19 11.93 12.28
C ASN A 288 2.94 11.14 12.67
N VAL A 289 3.15 9.98 13.29
CA VAL A 289 2.12 9.15 13.91
C VAL A 289 2.16 9.36 15.42
N THR A 290 1.02 9.69 16.04
CA THR A 290 0.90 9.81 17.49
C THR A 290 0.72 8.45 18.17
N SER A 291 0.78 8.41 19.50
CA SER A 291 0.59 7.17 20.27
C SER A 291 -0.77 6.52 20.05
N ASP A 292 -0.85 5.23 20.41
CA ASP A 292 -2.09 4.43 20.45
C ASP A 292 -2.78 4.33 19.08
N LYS A 293 -2.04 3.85 18.08
CA LYS A 293 -2.54 3.70 16.71
C LYS A 293 -2.42 2.27 16.22
N THR A 294 -3.47 1.78 15.58
CA THR A 294 -3.38 0.61 14.70
C THR A 294 -3.64 1.08 13.29
N ILE A 295 -2.63 1.09 12.42
CA ILE A 295 -2.76 1.40 11.01
C ILE A 295 -2.67 0.09 10.25
N VAL A 296 -3.76 -0.29 9.58
CA VAL A 296 -3.87 -1.60 8.95
C VAL A 296 -4.43 -1.50 7.53
N GLY A 297 -3.77 -2.12 6.56
CA GLY A 297 -4.30 -2.18 5.20
C GLY A 297 -5.47 -3.15 5.05
N ILE A 298 -6.45 -2.79 4.24
CA ILE A 298 -7.55 -3.68 3.84
C ILE A 298 -7.11 -4.49 2.62
N GLY A 299 -7.26 -5.82 2.69
CA GLY A 299 -6.84 -6.70 1.59
C GLY A 299 -5.33 -6.74 1.40
N SER A 300 -4.88 -7.06 0.19
CA SER A 300 -3.45 -7.28 -0.14
C SER A 300 -2.81 -6.15 -0.94
N THR A 301 -3.52 -5.04 -1.16
CA THR A 301 -3.06 -3.96 -2.05
C THR A 301 -3.12 -2.58 -1.42
N SER A 302 -3.57 -2.49 -0.16
CA SER A 302 -3.69 -1.21 0.53
C SER A 302 -2.35 -0.78 1.10
N GLY A 303 -2.06 0.51 1.13
CA GLY A 303 -0.72 0.97 1.43
C GLY A 303 -0.47 2.43 1.11
N PHE A 304 0.80 2.80 1.03
CA PHE A 304 1.27 4.14 0.80
C PHE A 304 2.33 4.22 -0.30
N THR A 305 2.28 5.33 -1.05
CA THR A 305 3.33 5.73 -1.99
C THR A 305 3.74 7.18 -1.77
N GLY A 306 4.97 7.57 -2.12
CA GLY A 306 5.44 8.97 -2.08
C GLY A 306 6.04 9.42 -0.74
N GLY A 307 5.35 9.18 0.37
CA GLY A 307 5.79 9.55 1.72
C GLY A 307 5.79 8.36 2.69
N GLY A 308 6.57 8.47 3.76
CA GLY A 308 6.67 7.45 4.82
C GLY A 308 6.06 7.87 6.15
N LEU A 309 6.13 6.97 7.13
CA LEU A 309 5.59 7.18 8.49
C LEU A 309 6.71 7.39 9.50
N ASN A 310 6.62 8.46 10.29
CA ASN A 310 7.52 8.76 11.39
C ASN A 310 6.82 8.54 12.73
N ILE A 311 7.20 7.47 13.43
CA ILE A 311 6.76 7.13 14.77
C ILE A 311 7.80 7.69 15.74
N GLY A 312 7.62 8.97 16.08
CA GLY A 312 8.46 9.61 17.07
C GLY A 312 8.50 11.12 17.04
N LEU A 313 9.13 11.67 18.07
CA LEU A 313 9.32 13.10 18.24
C LEU A 313 10.43 13.64 17.32
N PRO A 314 10.49 14.96 17.09
CA PRO A 314 11.62 15.58 16.41
C PRO A 314 12.95 15.25 17.11
N PRO A 315 14.04 15.05 16.35
CA PRO A 315 15.36 14.78 16.91
C PRO A 315 15.81 15.83 17.94
N SER A 316 16.34 15.38 19.07
CA SER A 316 17.00 16.22 20.07
C SER A 316 18.13 15.46 20.76
N ASN A 317 18.95 16.16 21.57
CA ASN A 317 20.13 15.59 22.24
C ASN A 317 19.83 15.03 23.63
N VAL A 318 18.55 14.87 24.02
CA VAL A 318 18.20 14.29 25.33
C VAL A 318 18.60 12.82 25.39
N THR A 319 19.10 12.35 26.53
CA THR A 319 19.62 10.98 26.71
C THR A 319 18.69 10.10 27.57
N SER A 320 17.54 10.64 27.94
CA SER A 320 16.47 9.95 28.68
C SER A 320 15.15 10.10 27.94
N PRO A 321 14.26 9.09 28.00
CA PRO A 321 12.95 9.15 27.36
C PRO A 321 12.15 10.38 27.86
N PRO A 322 11.65 11.23 26.95
CA PRO A 322 10.70 12.26 27.31
C PRO A 322 9.35 11.65 27.66
N ALA A 323 8.55 12.33 28.48
CA ALA A 323 7.27 11.82 28.97
C ALA A 323 6.23 11.62 27.86
N ASP A 324 6.39 12.35 26.75
CA ASP A 324 5.54 12.31 25.56
C ASP A 324 6.15 11.50 24.41
N ALA A 325 7.15 10.64 24.69
CA ALA A 325 7.66 9.71 23.69
C ALA A 325 6.50 8.90 23.06
N VAL A 326 6.49 8.79 21.74
CA VAL A 326 5.42 8.09 21.02
C VAL A 326 5.47 6.61 21.35
N HIS A 327 4.32 6.01 21.64
CA HIS A 327 4.27 4.61 22.03
C HIS A 327 3.00 3.90 21.58
N ASN A 328 3.04 2.57 21.65
CA ASN A 328 1.88 1.72 21.43
C ASN A 328 1.31 1.88 20.00
N VAL A 329 2.12 1.59 18.98
CA VAL A 329 1.75 1.76 17.57
C VAL A 329 1.90 0.44 16.80
N ILE A 330 0.89 0.09 16.00
CA ILE A 330 0.88 -1.06 15.09
C ILE A 330 0.81 -0.57 13.65
N ILE A 331 1.73 -1.01 12.80
CA ILE A 331 1.75 -0.80 11.35
C ILE A 331 1.66 -2.15 10.66
N ARG A 332 0.55 -2.44 9.99
CA ARG A 332 0.25 -3.81 9.58
C ARG A 332 -0.40 -3.97 8.21
N ASN A 333 -0.01 -4.99 7.46
CA ASN A 333 -0.69 -5.36 6.21
C ASN A 333 -0.76 -4.23 5.17
N LEU A 334 0.31 -3.44 5.07
CA LEU A 334 0.41 -2.31 4.14
C LEU A 334 1.50 -2.55 3.11
N VAL A 335 1.23 -2.10 1.89
CA VAL A 335 2.24 -1.93 0.85
C VAL A 335 2.91 -0.57 1.03
N PHE A 336 4.24 -0.49 0.97
CA PHE A 336 4.99 0.76 0.94
C PHE A 336 5.84 0.81 -0.33
N ARG A 337 5.73 1.87 -1.13
CA ARG A 337 6.53 2.07 -2.35
C ARG A 337 6.93 3.54 -2.57
N ASN A 338 8.03 3.77 -3.27
CA ASN A 338 8.41 5.11 -3.77
C ASN A 338 8.38 6.24 -2.73
N TRP A 339 8.75 5.96 -1.48
CA TRP A 339 8.83 7.01 -0.45
C TRP A 339 10.11 7.85 -0.65
N ALA A 340 10.04 9.13 -0.24
CA ALA A 340 11.10 10.09 -0.46
C ALA A 340 12.25 10.07 0.58
N ASP A 341 12.04 9.43 1.75
CA ASP A 341 13.05 9.31 2.82
C ASP A 341 13.12 7.84 3.33
N ASP A 342 12.49 7.51 4.46
CA ASP A 342 12.29 6.14 4.95
C ASP A 342 10.83 5.67 4.72
N ALA A 343 10.55 4.37 4.61
CA ALA A 343 9.16 3.91 4.55
C ALA A 343 8.50 4.00 5.94
N ILE A 344 9.20 3.49 6.95
CA ILE A 344 8.83 3.56 8.36
C ILE A 344 10.06 3.95 9.17
N ASN A 345 9.96 5.02 9.94
CA ASN A 345 10.98 5.47 10.87
C ASN A 345 10.41 5.43 12.30
N VAL A 346 11.14 4.81 13.23
CA VAL A 346 10.86 4.80 14.67
C VAL A 346 12.00 5.49 15.39
N GLN A 347 11.74 6.62 16.06
CA GLN A 347 12.82 7.39 16.66
C GLN A 347 12.45 8.10 17.95
N MET A 348 13.47 8.67 18.60
CA MET A 348 13.36 9.55 19.77
C MET A 348 12.62 8.90 20.92
N PHE A 349 13.20 7.80 21.40
CA PHE A 349 12.70 6.99 22.52
C PHE A 349 11.32 6.37 22.30
N SER A 350 10.78 6.42 21.08
CA SER A 350 9.50 5.79 20.79
C SER A 350 9.55 4.29 21.03
N HIS A 351 8.48 3.73 21.60
CA HIS A 351 8.51 2.37 22.12
C HIS A 351 7.21 1.60 22.01
N HIS A 352 7.30 0.26 22.11
CA HIS A 352 6.15 -0.63 21.96
C HIS A 352 5.49 -0.43 20.59
N VAL A 353 6.26 -0.81 19.55
CA VAL A 353 5.87 -0.68 18.15
C VAL A 353 5.90 -2.05 17.49
N TRP A 354 4.84 -2.38 16.74
CA TRP A 354 4.75 -3.64 16.00
C TRP A 354 4.58 -3.37 14.50
N ILE A 355 5.54 -3.80 13.70
CA ILE A 355 5.57 -3.65 12.25
C ILE A 355 5.41 -5.04 11.63
N ASP A 356 4.22 -5.34 11.11
CA ASP A 356 3.81 -6.71 10.82
C ASP A 356 3.18 -6.90 9.42
N HIS A 357 3.54 -7.96 8.69
CA HIS A 357 2.86 -8.31 7.41
C HIS A 357 2.85 -7.21 6.34
N ASN A 358 3.88 -6.36 6.27
CA ASN A 358 3.97 -5.32 5.24
C ASN A 358 4.78 -5.78 4.03
N ASP A 359 4.53 -5.19 2.86
CA ASP A 359 5.30 -5.33 1.61
C ASP A 359 6.03 -4.02 1.38
N LEU A 360 7.38 -4.01 1.43
CA LEU A 360 8.17 -2.77 1.33
C LEU A 360 9.20 -2.87 0.20
N SER A 361 9.14 -1.93 -0.75
CA SER A 361 10.04 -1.95 -1.91
C SER A 361 10.19 -0.61 -2.62
N ASN A 362 11.26 -0.47 -3.41
CA ASN A 362 11.43 0.64 -4.36
C ASN A 362 11.34 2.06 -3.75
N GLY A 363 12.05 2.34 -2.65
CA GLY A 363 12.10 3.69 -2.08
C GLY A 363 13.48 4.33 -2.12
N TYR A 364 13.65 5.46 -1.42
CA TYR A 364 14.87 6.26 -1.48
C TYR A 364 15.94 5.88 -0.43
N ASP A 365 15.66 6.00 0.88
CA ASP A 365 16.61 5.68 1.95
C ASP A 365 16.34 4.32 2.63
N GLY A 366 15.82 4.26 3.85
CA GLY A 366 15.56 3.00 4.57
C GLY A 366 14.18 2.38 4.26
N LEU A 367 14.04 1.05 4.32
CA LEU A 367 12.70 0.45 4.48
C LEU A 367 12.20 0.72 5.89
N ILE A 368 12.95 0.24 6.90
CA ILE A 368 12.59 0.38 8.32
C ILE A 368 13.81 0.86 9.10
N ASP A 369 13.72 2.08 9.62
CA ASP A 369 14.74 2.68 10.47
C ASP A 369 14.26 2.76 11.92
N ILE A 370 15.09 2.29 12.86
CA ILE A 370 14.80 2.35 14.30
C ILE A 370 16.03 2.96 14.98
N LYS A 371 15.90 4.16 15.56
CA LYS A 371 17.05 4.95 16.00
C LYS A 371 16.77 5.79 17.26
N ARG A 372 17.81 6.41 17.82
CA ARG A 372 17.71 7.45 18.87
C ARG A 372 16.94 6.97 20.11
N GLY A 373 17.40 5.87 20.70
CA GLY A 373 16.89 5.34 21.96
C GLY A 373 15.52 4.67 21.89
N SER A 374 14.92 4.51 20.70
CA SER A 374 13.70 3.72 20.54
C SER A 374 13.87 2.29 21.09
N SER A 375 12.80 1.64 21.55
CA SER A 375 12.91 0.32 22.22
C SER A 375 11.60 -0.44 22.21
N TYR A 376 11.66 -1.75 22.47
CA TYR A 376 10.47 -2.59 22.53
C TYR A 376 9.75 -2.65 21.18
N VAL A 377 10.49 -2.98 20.13
CA VAL A 377 9.97 -3.06 18.75
C VAL A 377 9.99 -4.51 18.26
N THR A 378 8.96 -4.93 17.56
CA THR A 378 8.93 -6.19 16.81
C THR A 378 8.68 -5.89 15.34
N VAL A 379 9.54 -6.42 14.48
CA VAL A 379 9.41 -6.41 13.03
C VAL A 379 9.19 -7.85 12.58
N SER A 380 7.97 -8.18 12.16
CA SER A 380 7.59 -9.57 11.86
C SER A 380 6.84 -9.77 10.56
N TRP A 381 7.05 -10.90 9.91
CA TRP A 381 6.27 -11.29 8.73
C TRP A 381 6.26 -10.27 7.58
N ASN A 382 7.23 -9.35 7.50
CA ASN A 382 7.30 -8.38 6.40
C ASN A 382 8.04 -9.00 5.21
N HIS A 383 7.68 -8.59 4.00
CA HIS A 383 8.44 -8.87 2.77
C HIS A 383 9.16 -7.60 2.33
N ALA A 384 10.49 -7.65 2.41
CA ALA A 384 11.40 -6.57 2.03
C ALA A 384 12.11 -6.97 0.74
N HIS A 385 11.93 -6.19 -0.33
CA HIS A 385 12.47 -6.54 -1.64
C HIS A 385 12.78 -5.32 -2.51
N HIS A 386 13.57 -5.51 -3.56
CA HIS A 386 13.88 -4.46 -4.55
C HIS A 386 14.36 -3.15 -3.90
N HIS A 387 15.27 -3.29 -2.93
CA HIS A 387 15.79 -2.15 -2.18
C HIS A 387 17.18 -2.45 -1.63
N SER A 388 18.07 -1.46 -1.60
CA SER A 388 19.45 -1.66 -1.15
C SER A 388 19.61 -1.48 0.36
N LYS A 389 19.14 -0.36 0.91
CA LYS A 389 19.32 0.02 2.31
C LYS A 389 18.10 -0.45 3.10
N ASN A 390 18.09 -1.71 3.53
CA ASN A 390 16.88 -2.31 4.09
C ASN A 390 16.50 -1.79 5.50
N MET A 391 17.10 -2.30 6.57
CA MET A 391 16.72 -1.97 7.96
C MET A 391 17.91 -1.53 8.81
N LEU A 392 17.91 -0.26 9.23
CA LEU A 392 18.93 0.29 10.13
C LEU A 392 18.41 0.36 11.57
N LEU A 393 19.17 -0.23 12.50
CA LEU A 393 18.94 -0.16 13.93
C LEU A 393 20.10 0.58 14.60
N GLY A 394 19.90 1.83 14.99
CA GLY A 394 20.95 2.71 15.49
C GLY A 394 21.74 3.40 14.37
N HIS A 395 21.52 4.71 14.23
CA HIS A 395 21.94 5.45 13.03
C HIS A 395 23.42 5.85 12.97
N ASP A 396 24.06 6.08 14.12
CA ASP A 396 25.36 6.75 14.22
C ASP A 396 26.24 6.08 15.29
N ASP A 397 27.51 5.82 14.96
CA ASP A 397 28.52 5.22 15.85
C ASP A 397 28.94 6.15 17.01
N SER A 398 28.45 7.38 17.04
CA SER A 398 28.67 8.37 18.11
C SER A 398 27.43 8.60 19.00
N ASN A 399 26.32 7.89 18.77
CA ASN A 399 25.06 8.13 19.47
C ASN A 399 24.83 7.23 20.71
N GLY A 400 25.88 6.59 21.21
CA GLY A 400 25.79 5.65 22.34
C GLY A 400 25.12 6.22 23.59
N ALA A 401 25.22 7.53 23.84
CA ALA A 401 24.56 8.18 24.98
C ALA A 401 23.01 8.06 24.95
N GLN A 402 22.41 7.99 23.76
CA GLN A 402 20.98 7.71 23.60
C GLN A 402 20.70 6.22 23.42
N ASP A 403 21.57 5.48 22.74
CA ASP A 403 21.24 4.15 22.23
C ASP A 403 21.64 2.99 23.16
N VAL A 404 22.68 3.15 24.00
CA VAL A 404 23.13 2.08 24.92
C VAL A 404 22.04 1.75 25.95
N GLY A 405 21.77 0.46 26.15
CA GLY A 405 20.72 -0.06 27.03
C GLY A 405 19.30 0.05 26.44
N ARG A 406 19.17 0.53 25.20
CA ARG A 406 17.93 0.69 24.46
C ARG A 406 17.97 -0.17 23.19
N LEU A 407 17.22 0.20 22.14
CA LEU A 407 17.19 -0.50 20.85
C LEU A 407 16.88 -2.01 20.99
N LYS A 408 16.01 -2.37 21.94
CA LYS A 408 15.54 -3.75 22.12
C LYS A 408 14.53 -4.09 21.02
N VAL A 409 15.01 -4.80 19.99
CA VAL A 409 14.23 -5.10 18.78
C VAL A 409 14.25 -6.58 18.45
N THR A 410 13.11 -7.10 18.02
CA THR A 410 12.95 -8.48 17.52
C THR A 410 12.65 -8.45 16.03
N TYR A 411 13.35 -9.25 15.24
CA TYR A 411 13.08 -9.50 13.82
C TYR A 411 12.74 -10.97 13.64
N HIS A 412 11.51 -11.30 13.23
CA HIS A 412 11.17 -12.69 12.97
C HIS A 412 10.23 -12.96 11.81
N HIS A 413 10.44 -14.08 11.14
CA HIS A 413 9.61 -14.52 10.02
C HIS A 413 9.50 -13.50 8.87
N ASN A 414 10.45 -12.57 8.76
CA ASN A 414 10.52 -11.66 7.62
C ASN A 414 11.17 -12.36 6.42
N TRP A 415 10.78 -11.94 5.23
CA TRP A 415 11.41 -12.32 3.97
C TRP A 415 12.31 -11.17 3.48
N PHE A 416 13.62 -11.38 3.56
CA PHE A 416 14.64 -10.48 3.01
C PHE A 416 15.04 -10.96 1.62
N ASP A 417 14.35 -10.44 0.61
CA ASP A 417 14.34 -10.94 -0.76
C ASP A 417 15.19 -10.07 -1.68
N ALA A 418 16.41 -10.54 -1.95
CA ALA A 418 17.39 -9.85 -2.79
C ALA A 418 17.63 -8.39 -2.38
N THR A 419 17.65 -8.13 -1.06
CA THR A 419 18.05 -6.86 -0.46
C THR A 419 19.54 -6.93 -0.09
N PRO A 420 20.45 -6.26 -0.82
CA PRO A 420 21.90 -6.43 -0.62
C PRO A 420 22.36 -6.33 0.83
N GLN A 421 21.93 -5.29 1.56
CA GLN A 421 22.49 -4.97 2.88
C GLN A 421 21.45 -4.55 3.91
N ARG A 422 21.89 -4.52 5.17
CA ARG A 422 21.12 -4.06 6.35
C ARG A 422 19.91 -4.94 6.66
N ASN A 423 20.11 -6.24 6.90
CA ASN A 423 19.02 -7.19 7.11
C ASN A 423 18.97 -7.83 8.52
N PRO A 424 19.03 -7.11 9.66
CA PRO A 424 19.25 -5.68 9.86
C PRO A 424 20.75 -5.31 10.00
N ARG A 425 21.05 -4.01 9.93
CA ARG A 425 22.32 -3.45 10.40
C ARG A 425 22.12 -2.77 11.76
N VAL A 426 22.85 -3.22 12.78
CA VAL A 426 22.59 -2.93 14.19
C VAL A 426 23.77 -2.23 14.85
N ARG A 427 23.46 -1.23 15.67
CA ARG A 427 24.37 -0.57 16.61
C ARG A 427 23.76 -0.52 18.01
N TYR A 428 24.60 -0.71 19.04
CA TYR A 428 24.31 -0.63 20.49
C TYR A 428 23.20 -1.49 21.08
N GLY A 429 22.20 -1.92 20.30
CA GLY A 429 21.10 -2.74 20.79
C GLY A 429 21.61 -4.02 21.42
N GLU A 430 21.20 -4.27 22.67
CA GLU A 430 21.59 -5.47 23.41
C GLU A 430 20.46 -5.90 24.39
N PRO A 431 19.87 -7.09 24.21
CA PRO A 431 20.00 -7.95 23.03
C PRO A 431 19.08 -7.50 21.89
N VAL A 432 19.51 -7.77 20.65
CA VAL A 432 18.68 -7.79 19.45
C VAL A 432 18.45 -9.23 19.05
N HIS A 433 17.20 -9.61 18.84
CA HIS A 433 16.84 -11.00 18.55
C HIS A 433 16.38 -11.14 17.09
N VAL A 434 17.10 -11.92 16.30
CA VAL A 434 16.85 -12.14 14.88
C VAL A 434 16.61 -13.63 14.66
N TYR A 435 15.36 -14.06 14.48
CA TYR A 435 15.04 -15.48 14.39
C TYR A 435 14.02 -15.88 13.34
N ASN A 436 14.18 -17.08 12.78
CA ASN A 436 13.29 -17.65 11.76
C ASN A 436 12.95 -16.73 10.58
N ASN A 437 13.85 -15.82 10.19
CA ASN A 437 13.71 -15.05 8.95
C ASN A 437 14.26 -15.85 7.77
N TYR A 438 13.75 -15.56 6.57
CA TYR A 438 14.26 -16.11 5.32
C TYR A 438 15.04 -15.03 4.57
N TYR A 439 16.31 -15.34 4.30
CA TYR A 439 17.24 -14.50 3.56
C TYR A 439 17.53 -15.16 2.22
N PHE A 440 17.31 -14.43 1.14
CA PHE A 440 17.49 -14.93 -0.21
C PHE A 440 18.30 -13.95 -1.05
N TYR A 441 19.42 -14.40 -1.60
CA TYR A 441 20.21 -13.66 -2.57
C TYR A 441 20.65 -12.27 -2.08
N ASN A 442 21.05 -12.15 -0.81
CA ASN A 442 21.58 -10.91 -0.25
C ASN A 442 23.09 -10.82 -0.56
N THR A 443 23.46 -9.90 -1.45
CA THR A 443 24.79 -9.81 -2.09
C THR A 443 25.77 -8.87 -1.37
N ASP A 444 25.60 -8.69 -0.06
CA ASP A 444 26.53 -7.91 0.76
C ASP A 444 26.50 -8.51 2.17
N VAL A 445 25.55 -8.08 3.02
CA VAL A 445 25.43 -8.60 4.39
C VAL A 445 23.97 -8.87 4.77
N GLY A 446 23.75 -10.02 5.40
CA GLY A 446 22.52 -10.35 6.12
C GLY A 446 22.44 -9.49 7.38
N VAL A 447 22.83 -10.05 8.52
CA VAL A 447 22.81 -9.36 9.82
C VAL A 447 24.18 -8.74 10.11
N ALA A 448 24.26 -7.43 10.34
CA ALA A 448 25.48 -6.76 10.77
C ALA A 448 25.35 -6.22 12.21
N CYS A 449 26.23 -6.63 13.11
CA CYS A 449 26.18 -6.32 14.55
C CYS A 449 27.39 -5.50 14.98
N GLN A 450 27.19 -4.22 15.24
CA GLN A 450 28.25 -3.23 15.31
C GLN A 450 28.13 -2.36 16.56
N ALA A 451 29.16 -1.56 16.84
CA ALA A 451 29.17 -0.57 17.92
C ALA A 451 28.62 -1.13 19.25
N ASP A 452 29.21 -2.24 19.73
CA ASP A 452 28.82 -2.95 20.96
C ASP A 452 27.36 -3.48 21.00
N ALA A 453 26.68 -3.55 19.86
CA ALA A 453 25.44 -4.32 19.75
C ALA A 453 25.68 -5.78 20.15
N GLY A 454 24.69 -6.44 20.72
CA GLY A 454 24.69 -7.89 20.88
C GLY A 454 23.48 -8.50 20.18
N CYS A 455 23.75 -9.25 19.11
CA CYS A 455 22.71 -9.90 18.32
C CYS A 455 22.67 -11.41 18.56
N LEU A 456 21.50 -11.93 18.94
CA LEU A 456 21.25 -13.37 18.83
C LEU A 456 20.58 -13.65 17.50
N VAL A 457 21.30 -14.34 16.62
CA VAL A 457 20.84 -14.72 15.27
C VAL A 457 20.59 -16.22 15.23
N GLU A 458 19.33 -16.64 15.36
CA GLU A 458 19.02 -18.06 15.52
C GLU A 458 17.85 -18.60 14.69
N GLY A 459 18.01 -19.83 14.19
CA GLY A 459 16.93 -20.49 13.45
C GLY A 459 16.56 -19.87 12.11
N ASN A 460 17.39 -19.00 11.55
CA ASN A 460 17.14 -18.35 10.25
C ASN A 460 17.54 -19.28 9.09
N TYR A 461 17.01 -19.00 7.90
CA TYR A 461 17.36 -19.71 6.66
C TYR A 461 18.03 -18.75 5.70
N PHE A 462 19.31 -18.97 5.39
CA PHE A 462 20.13 -18.15 4.49
C PHE A 462 20.44 -18.91 3.21
N GLU A 463 19.92 -18.42 2.09
CA GLU A 463 20.11 -19.01 0.75
C GLU A 463 20.79 -18.03 -0.20
N ASN A 464 22.00 -18.38 -0.63
CA ASN A 464 22.86 -17.53 -1.48
C ASN A 464 23.12 -16.15 -0.86
N VAL A 465 23.52 -16.13 0.42
CA VAL A 465 23.79 -14.90 1.16
C VAL A 465 25.30 -14.76 1.37
N GLU A 466 25.90 -13.72 0.80
CA GLU A 466 27.36 -13.55 0.78
C GLU A 466 27.96 -13.55 2.19
N GLU A 467 27.49 -12.65 3.07
CA GLU A 467 27.86 -12.60 4.48
C GLU A 467 26.60 -12.74 5.38
N PRO A 468 26.21 -13.96 5.80
CA PRO A 468 24.96 -14.17 6.55
C PRO A 468 24.88 -13.37 7.86
N VAL A 469 25.98 -13.34 8.61
CA VAL A 469 26.11 -12.60 9.86
C VAL A 469 27.54 -12.08 9.99
N SER A 470 27.67 -10.83 10.43
CA SER A 470 28.95 -10.18 10.66
C SER A 470 28.92 -9.34 11.92
N ASN A 471 29.96 -9.36 12.73
CA ASN A 471 30.19 -8.34 13.76
C ASN A 471 31.34 -7.37 13.48
N ASN A 472 31.88 -7.37 12.25
CA ASN A 472 32.98 -6.51 11.84
C ASN A 472 32.79 -5.87 10.44
N TYR A 473 31.56 -5.83 9.93
CA TYR A 473 31.18 -5.34 8.60
C TYR A 473 31.72 -3.92 8.25
N ALA A 474 31.31 -2.89 9.00
CA ALA A 474 31.65 -1.47 8.72
C ALA A 474 31.55 -0.54 9.94
N GLY A 475 32.67 -0.24 10.61
CA GLY A 475 32.72 0.58 11.84
C GLY A 475 33.22 -0.21 13.05
N PRO A 476 33.06 0.31 14.28
CA PRO A 476 33.44 -0.42 15.49
C PRO A 476 32.70 -1.76 15.59
N GLY A 477 33.40 -2.80 16.05
CA GLY A 477 32.83 -4.14 16.18
C GLY A 477 31.72 -4.24 17.23
N GLY A 478 30.83 -5.19 17.05
CA GLY A 478 29.82 -5.60 18.04
C GLY A 478 30.05 -7.04 18.51
N ARG A 479 28.99 -7.65 19.04
CA ARG A 479 28.94 -9.03 19.53
C ARG A 479 27.78 -9.74 18.83
N CYS A 480 27.97 -11.02 18.52
CA CYS A 480 26.86 -11.84 18.07
C CYS A 480 27.03 -13.30 18.45
N VAL A 481 25.89 -13.98 18.58
CA VAL A 481 25.78 -15.43 18.70
C VAL A 481 24.92 -15.91 17.55
N ALA A 482 25.49 -16.73 16.67
CA ALA A 482 24.75 -17.39 15.59
C ALA A 482 24.54 -18.87 15.94
N ARG A 483 23.29 -19.34 16.02
CA ARG A 483 23.01 -20.75 16.34
C ARG A 483 21.81 -21.29 15.56
N ASN A 484 21.83 -22.59 15.25
CA ASN A 484 20.71 -23.29 14.61
C ASN A 484 20.24 -22.65 13.28
N ASN A 485 21.09 -21.91 12.57
CA ASN A 485 20.75 -21.34 11.26
C ASN A 485 21.01 -22.38 10.16
N VAL A 486 20.20 -22.32 9.09
CA VAL A 486 20.39 -23.12 7.88
C VAL A 486 21.10 -22.26 6.85
N LEU A 487 22.23 -22.76 6.33
CA LEU A 487 23.03 -22.10 5.29
C LEU A 487 23.01 -23.00 4.05
N VAL A 488 22.50 -22.49 2.93
CA VAL A 488 22.37 -23.26 1.67
C VAL A 488 22.87 -22.46 0.47
N GLY A 489 23.19 -23.17 -0.60
CA GLY A 489 23.71 -22.57 -1.83
C GLY A 489 25.08 -21.94 -1.61
N GLU A 490 25.25 -20.71 -2.09
CA GLU A 490 26.50 -19.95 -1.98
C GLU A 490 26.63 -19.15 -0.67
N SER A 491 25.80 -19.47 0.35
CA SER A 491 25.85 -18.74 1.61
C SER A 491 27.20 -18.87 2.33
N GLY A 492 27.75 -17.73 2.76
CA GLY A 492 28.96 -17.67 3.58
C GLY A 492 28.79 -18.30 4.97
N GLN A 493 29.82 -18.17 5.81
CA GLN A 493 29.74 -18.58 7.21
C GLN A 493 29.54 -17.34 8.11
N PRO A 494 28.72 -17.42 9.16
CA PRO A 494 28.63 -16.36 10.18
C PRO A 494 30.00 -16.02 10.78
N ASP A 495 30.37 -14.73 10.77
CA ASP A 495 31.47 -14.19 11.57
C ASP A 495 30.90 -13.58 12.85
N CYS A 496 30.99 -14.36 13.94
CA CYS A 496 30.44 -13.99 15.23
C CYS A 496 31.39 -14.30 16.38
N SER A 497 31.48 -13.35 17.31
CA SER A 497 32.21 -13.51 18.57
C SER A 497 31.55 -12.73 19.71
N GLY A 498 31.97 -13.04 20.94
CA GLY A 498 31.45 -12.44 22.16
C GLY A 498 30.28 -13.21 22.77
N SER A 499 29.55 -12.55 23.66
CA SER A 499 28.35 -13.05 24.30
C SER A 499 27.20 -12.06 24.11
N VAL A 500 25.97 -12.55 24.20
CA VAL A 500 24.73 -11.78 24.01
C VAL A 500 23.76 -12.19 25.11
N GLN A 501 23.00 -11.25 25.65
CA GLN A 501 21.92 -11.57 26.61
C GLN A 501 20.85 -12.45 25.96
N GLU A 502 20.34 -13.44 26.68
CA GLU A 502 19.33 -14.36 26.12
C GLU A 502 17.96 -13.65 26.02
N PRO A 503 17.34 -13.57 24.82
CA PRO A 503 16.01 -12.96 24.66
C PRO A 503 14.92 -13.64 25.48
N ARG A 504 15.11 -14.92 25.86
CA ARG A 504 14.20 -15.68 26.73
C ARG A 504 14.05 -15.09 28.13
N ASP A 505 15.04 -14.29 28.58
CA ASP A 505 14.96 -13.58 29.85
C ASP A 505 13.96 -12.42 29.80
N TYR A 506 13.53 -12.01 28.59
CA TYR A 506 12.61 -10.89 28.35
C TYR A 506 11.20 -11.35 27.92
N TYR A 507 11.11 -12.38 27.08
CA TYR A 507 9.84 -12.93 26.59
C TYR A 507 9.95 -14.40 26.17
N ALA A 508 8.83 -15.11 26.20
CA ALA A 508 8.75 -16.48 25.70
C ALA A 508 8.61 -16.51 24.16
N TYR A 509 9.28 -17.46 23.51
CA TYR A 509 9.11 -17.76 22.08
C TYR A 509 9.44 -19.23 21.80
N THR A 510 8.94 -19.72 20.68
CA THR A 510 9.30 -21.03 20.12
C THR A 510 9.86 -20.81 18.73
N LEU A 511 10.94 -21.52 18.40
CA LEU A 511 11.49 -21.49 17.05
C LEU A 511 10.67 -22.41 16.14
N THR A 512 10.29 -21.89 14.97
CA THR A 512 9.94 -22.71 13.81
C THR A 512 11.16 -23.56 13.44
N ASP A 513 10.94 -24.80 12.97
CA ASP A 513 12.04 -25.64 12.47
C ASP A 513 12.79 -24.86 11.38
N PRO A 514 14.09 -24.56 11.56
CA PRO A 514 14.87 -23.76 10.61
C PRO A 514 14.76 -24.29 9.18
N ASN A 515 14.67 -25.60 8.97
CA ASN A 515 14.57 -26.21 7.64
C ASN A 515 13.26 -25.88 6.92
N THR A 516 12.21 -25.51 7.66
CA THR A 516 10.88 -25.18 7.12
C THR A 516 10.69 -23.68 6.92
N VAL A 517 11.58 -22.85 7.47
CA VAL A 517 11.46 -21.37 7.48
C VAL A 517 11.23 -20.80 6.08
N LYS A 518 11.96 -21.25 5.05
CA LYS A 518 11.72 -20.81 3.67
C LYS A 518 10.25 -20.98 3.26
N SER A 519 9.69 -22.18 3.45
CA SER A 519 8.29 -22.46 3.08
C SER A 519 7.27 -21.72 3.93
N VAL A 520 7.54 -21.57 5.23
CA VAL A 520 6.65 -20.88 6.18
C VAL A 520 6.63 -19.39 5.88
N VAL A 521 7.80 -18.78 5.72
CA VAL A 521 7.95 -17.34 5.48
C VAL A 521 7.41 -16.96 4.10
N THR A 522 7.75 -17.69 3.03
CA THR A 522 7.23 -17.37 1.68
C THR A 522 5.71 -17.55 1.58
N ALA A 523 5.10 -18.38 2.42
CA ALA A 523 3.65 -18.54 2.47
C ALA A 523 2.93 -17.43 3.27
N GLY A 524 3.58 -16.94 4.34
CA GLY A 524 2.95 -16.07 5.34
C GLY A 524 3.40 -14.62 5.36
N ALA A 525 4.60 -14.29 4.88
CA ALA A 525 5.11 -12.92 4.92
C ALA A 525 4.45 -12.01 3.87
N GLY A 526 4.40 -10.72 4.17
CA GLY A 526 3.82 -9.68 3.32
C GLY A 526 2.31 -9.52 3.50
N VAL A 527 1.72 -8.73 2.61
CA VAL A 527 0.32 -8.30 2.66
C VAL A 527 -0.66 -9.40 2.23
N GLY A 528 -1.90 -9.30 2.67
CA GLY A 528 -3.00 -10.22 2.35
C GLY A 528 -3.00 -11.53 3.12
N LYS A 529 -2.21 -11.62 4.20
CA LYS A 529 -2.01 -12.86 4.98
C LYS A 529 -2.51 -12.79 6.42
N ILE A 530 -3.04 -11.63 6.83
CA ILE A 530 -3.63 -11.44 8.17
C ILE A 530 -5.12 -11.81 8.18
N GLY A 531 -5.61 -12.38 9.29
CA GLY A 531 -7.04 -12.63 9.52
C GLY A 531 -7.63 -13.90 8.89
N GLY A 532 -6.79 -14.90 8.62
CA GLY A 532 -7.22 -16.27 8.28
C GLY A 532 -7.68 -17.09 9.48
#